data_AF-A0AAJ0DXC1-F1
#
_entry.id   AF-A0AAJ0DXC1-F1
#
_cell.length_a   1.000
_cell.length_b   1.000
_cell.length_c   1.000
_cell.angle_alpha   90.00
_cell.angle_beta   90.00
_cell.angle_gamma   90.00
#
_symmetry.space_group_name_H-M   'P 1'
#
loop_
_entity.id
_entity.type
_entity.pdbx_description
1 polymer ?
#
loop_
_entity_poly.entity_id
_entity_poly.type
_entity_poly.pdbx_seq_one_letter_code
_entity_poly.pdbx_strand_id
1 'polypeptide(L)'
;MQLSSMLIVGLGFASTTSGYVLTLYKGENCGGASQRRNIYDNTCATTDFAPKSVRVEVYGGYNQKAYFYSTKGCIAGQELRGPWCWLLSE
;
A
#
# COMPACT_ATOMS: atom_id res chain seq x y z
N MET A 1 33.14 -38.26 21.07
CA MET A 1 33.50 -37.07 20.26
C MET A 1 32.55 -37.09 19.05
N GLN A 2 31.27 -36.74 19.20
CA GLN A 2 30.65 -35.42 19.36
C GLN A 2 30.77 -34.54 18.09
N LEU A 3 29.60 -34.29 17.46
CA LEU A 3 29.17 -33.09 16.72
C LEU A 3 29.84 -32.80 15.35
N SER A 4 29.17 -32.42 14.26
CA SER A 4 27.83 -31.87 14.09
C SER A 4 27.40 -31.93 12.62
N SER A 5 26.10 -32.10 12.40
CA SER A 5 25.39 -31.81 11.16
C SER A 5 25.60 -30.35 10.71
N MET A 6 26.16 -30.13 9.52
CA MET A 6 26.07 -28.83 8.86
C MET A 6 24.77 -28.77 8.06
N LEU A 7 23.70 -28.37 8.74
CA LEU A 7 22.48 -27.91 8.10
C LEU A 7 22.80 -26.55 7.46
N ILE A 8 23.04 -26.55 6.15
CA ILE A 8 23.19 -25.32 5.37
C ILE A 8 21.81 -24.64 5.37
N VAL A 9 21.68 -23.62 6.24
CA VAL A 9 20.52 -22.73 6.25
C VAL A 9 20.59 -21.89 4.99
N GLY A 10 19.88 -22.35 3.95
CA GLY A 10 19.54 -21.54 2.79
C GLY A 10 18.61 -20.42 3.21
N LEU A 11 19.18 -19.31 3.67
CA LEU A 11 18.47 -18.04 3.77
C LEU A 11 18.18 -17.56 2.36
N GLY A 12 17.08 -18.04 1.80
CA GLY A 12 16.48 -17.43 0.62
C GLY A 12 16.27 -15.96 0.92
N PHE A 13 16.85 -15.09 0.10
CA PHE A 13 16.46 -13.69 0.03
C PHE A 13 15.00 -13.66 -0.43
N ALA A 14 14.07 -13.86 0.51
CA ALA A 14 12.72 -13.38 0.33
C ALA A 14 12.88 -11.86 0.24
N SER A 15 13.06 -11.37 -0.98
CA SER A 15 12.79 -9.98 -1.32
C SER A 15 11.35 -9.78 -0.94
N THR A 16 11.12 -9.32 0.29
CA THR A 16 9.86 -8.71 0.67
C THR A 16 9.76 -7.52 -0.24
N THR A 17 9.07 -7.69 -1.38
CA THR A 17 8.66 -6.58 -2.21
C THR A 17 7.76 -5.76 -1.30
N SER A 18 8.36 -4.83 -0.58
CA SER A 18 7.63 -3.92 0.28
C SER A 18 6.76 -3.14 -0.69
N GLY A 19 5.46 -3.40 -0.67
CA GLY A 19 4.49 -2.73 -1.50
C GLY A 19 3.55 -1.98 -0.57
N TYR A 20 3.14 -0.79 -0.98
CA TYR A 20 2.05 -0.11 -0.28
C TYR A 20 0.76 -0.82 -0.67
N VAL A 21 0.10 -1.47 0.29
CA VAL A 21 -1.20 -2.11 0.03
C VAL A 21 -2.29 -1.24 0.61
N LEU A 22 -3.23 -0.88 -0.25
CA LEU A 22 -4.38 -0.08 0.12
C LEU A 22 -5.66 -0.67 -0.46
N THR A 23 -6.75 -0.44 0.25
CA THR A 23 -8.10 -0.77 -0.21
C THR A 23 -8.86 0.53 -0.40
N LEU A 24 -9.32 0.73 -1.63
CA LEU A 24 -10.14 1.86 -2.06
C LEU A 24 -11.61 1.50 -1.88
N TYR A 25 -12.46 2.45 -1.51
CA TYR A 25 -13.89 2.23 -1.27
C TYR A 25 -14.73 3.27 -2.00
N LYS A 26 -15.86 2.83 -2.56
CA LYS A 26 -16.86 3.70 -3.20
C LYS A 26 -17.68 4.51 -2.19
N GLY A 27 -17.86 3.98 -0.98
CA GLY A 27 -18.54 4.67 0.11
C GLY A 27 -17.59 5.51 0.95
N GLU A 28 -18.18 6.37 1.76
CA GLU A 28 -17.51 7.04 2.88
C GLU A 28 -17.22 6.02 4.00
N ASN A 29 -16.28 6.32 4.88
CA ASN A 29 -15.93 5.48 6.04
C ASN A 29 -15.67 4.00 5.69
N CYS A 30 -15.09 3.73 4.52
CA CYS A 30 -14.69 2.40 4.06
C CYS A 30 -15.88 1.45 3.87
N GLY A 31 -17.03 2.01 3.53
CA GLY A 31 -18.23 1.27 3.17
C GLY A 31 -18.36 1.00 1.67
N GLY A 32 -19.25 0.07 1.33
CA GLY A 32 -19.64 -0.23 -0.04
C GLY A 32 -18.61 -1.02 -0.84
N ALA A 33 -18.74 -0.96 -2.17
CA ALA A 33 -17.84 -1.67 -3.08
C ALA A 33 -16.39 -1.22 -2.86
N SER A 34 -15.47 -2.18 -2.83
CA SER A 34 -14.08 -1.94 -2.53
C SER A 34 -13.15 -2.55 -3.58
N GLN A 35 -11.97 -1.98 -3.69
CA GLN A 35 -10.96 -2.39 -4.63
C GLN A 35 -9.58 -2.33 -3.98
N ARG A 36 -8.97 -3.49 -3.81
CA ARG A 36 -7.61 -3.61 -3.29
C ARG A 36 -6.60 -3.28 -4.39
N ARG A 37 -5.55 -2.56 -4.00
CA ARG A 37 -4.43 -2.16 -4.85
C ARG A 37 -3.13 -2.36 -4.11
N ASN A 38 -2.15 -2.86 -4.85
CA ASN A 38 -0.79 -2.97 -4.38
C ASN A 38 0.08 -2.06 -5.24
N ILE A 39 0.78 -1.13 -4.60
CA ILE A 39 1.60 -0.11 -5.22
C ILE A 39 3.05 -0.51 -4.98
N TYR A 40 3.70 -0.93 -6.06
CA TYR A 40 5.10 -1.36 -6.04
C TYR A 40 6.02 -0.36 -6.74
N ASP A 41 5.47 0.42 -7.67
CA ASP A 41 6.22 1.38 -8.46
C ASP A 41 5.80 2.82 -8.13
N ASN A 42 6.71 3.76 -8.34
CA ASN A 42 6.54 5.15 -7.94
C ASN A 42 5.75 5.97 -8.98
N THR A 43 4.99 5.35 -9.89
CA THR A 43 4.30 6.10 -10.94
C THR A 43 2.94 6.63 -10.50
N CYS A 44 2.61 7.81 -11.04
CA CYS A 44 1.30 8.43 -10.86
C CYS A 44 0.22 7.59 -11.56
N ALA A 45 -0.65 6.94 -10.78
CA ALA A 45 -1.73 6.13 -11.31
C ALA A 45 -3.09 6.79 -11.05
N THR A 46 -3.88 6.96 -12.11
CA THR A 46 -5.30 7.30 -11.99
C THR A 46 -6.14 6.02 -12.00
N THR A 47 -7.21 6.00 -11.21
CA THR A 47 -8.10 4.83 -11.10
C THR A 47 -9.51 5.21 -11.54
N ASP A 48 -10.06 4.50 -12.52
CA ASP A 48 -11.47 4.65 -12.95
C ASP A 48 -12.45 4.24 -11.85
N PHE A 49 -11.94 3.62 -10.78
CA PHE A 49 -12.72 3.23 -9.62
C PHE A 49 -13.27 4.43 -8.83
N ALA A 50 -12.82 5.67 -9.04
CA ALA A 50 -13.35 6.89 -8.40
C ALA A 50 -13.76 6.69 -6.91
N PRO A 51 -12.80 6.38 -6.02
CA PRO A 51 -13.07 6.09 -4.62
C PRO A 51 -13.40 7.33 -3.78
N LYS A 52 -14.22 7.16 -2.75
CA LYS A 52 -14.54 8.19 -1.74
C LYS A 52 -13.77 8.04 -0.44
N SER A 53 -13.31 6.82 -0.13
CA SER A 53 -12.44 6.60 1.02
C SER A 53 -11.39 5.53 0.76
N VAL A 54 -10.35 5.53 1.57
CA VAL A 54 -9.21 4.60 1.45
C VAL A 54 -8.77 4.12 2.83
N ARG A 55 -8.33 2.87 2.89
CA ARG A 55 -7.64 2.27 4.03
C ARG A 55 -6.29 1.72 3.60
N VAL A 56 -5.24 2.12 4.30
CA VAL A 56 -3.91 1.52 4.12
C VAL A 56 -3.86 0.24 4.94
N GLU A 57 -3.65 -0.89 4.28
CA GLU A 57 -3.53 -2.21 4.91
C GLU A 57 -2.08 -2.53 5.27
N VAL A 58 -1.16 -2.18 4.38
CA VAL A 58 0.27 -2.39 4.56
C VAL A 58 0.99 -1.10 4.21
N TYR A 59 1.72 -0.57 5.18
CA TYR A 59 2.70 0.48 4.93
C TYR A 59 3.83 -0.10 4.11
N GLY A 60 4.23 0.61 3.06
CA GLY A 60 5.44 0.30 2.33
C GLY A 60 6.67 0.33 3.24
N GLY A 61 7.79 -0.15 2.70
CA GLY A 61 9.06 -0.20 3.42
C GLY A 61 9.55 1.20 3.84
N TYR A 62 10.69 1.25 4.53
CA TYR A 62 11.20 2.45 5.21
C TYR A 62 11.15 3.77 4.40
N ASN A 63 11.29 3.72 3.08
CA ASN A 63 11.28 4.89 2.18
C ASN A 63 10.08 4.96 1.21
N GLN A 64 9.12 4.03 1.30
CA GLN A 64 7.95 4.06 0.43
C GLN A 64 6.84 4.89 1.04
N LYS A 65 6.21 5.72 0.21
CA LYS A 65 5.11 6.60 0.58
C LYS A 65 4.05 6.56 -0.50
N ALA A 66 2.79 6.53 -0.10
CA ALA A 66 1.67 6.70 -1.01
C ALA A 66 1.10 8.11 -0.85
N TYR A 67 0.96 8.82 -1.97
CA TYR A 67 0.32 10.11 -2.05
C TYR A 67 -0.96 9.99 -2.85
N PHE A 68 -2.02 10.61 -2.34
CA PHE A 68 -3.33 10.63 -2.99
C PHE A 68 -3.63 12.04 -3.46
N TYR A 69 -4.19 12.14 -4.66
CA TYR A 69 -4.41 13.40 -5.35
C TYR A 69 -5.84 13.45 -5.86
N SER A 70 -6.53 14.57 -5.66
CA SER A 70 -7.87 14.80 -6.21
C SER A 70 -7.84 15.18 -7.69
N THR A 71 -6.73 15.77 -8.15
CA THR A 71 -6.53 16.17 -9.54
C THR A 71 -5.61 15.21 -10.28
N LYS A 72 -5.86 15.02 -11.58
CA LYS A 72 -4.94 14.29 -12.47
C LYS A 72 -3.56 14.97 -12.49
N GLY A 73 -2.49 14.18 -12.52
CA GLY A 73 -1.11 14.67 -12.65
C GLY A 73 -0.28 14.64 -11.37
N CYS A 74 -0.80 14.11 -10.26
CA CYS A 74 -0.06 13.93 -9.01
C CYS A 74 0.57 15.21 -8.44
N ILE A 75 -0.21 16.30 -8.46
CA ILE A 75 0.18 17.61 -7.91
C ILE A 75 -0.67 17.87 -6.66
N ALA A 76 -0.03 18.22 -5.54
CA ALA A 76 -0.64 18.50 -4.23
C ALA A 76 -1.38 17.30 -3.58
N GLY A 77 -0.63 16.33 -3.08
CA GLY A 77 -1.18 15.14 -2.42
C GLY A 77 -0.92 15.09 -0.93
N GLN A 78 -1.69 14.26 -0.22
CA GLN A 78 -1.49 13.98 1.20
C GLN A 78 -0.93 12.57 1.40
N GLU A 79 0.05 12.45 2.29
CA GLU A 79 0.55 11.14 2.76
C GLU A 79 -0.43 10.62 3.81
N LEU A 80 -1.06 9.48 3.55
CA LEU A 80 -1.99 8.86 4.51
C LEU A 80 -1.25 7.84 5.39
N ARG A 81 -1.41 7.96 6.70
CA ARG A 81 -0.80 7.06 7.71
C ARG A 81 -1.85 6.54 8.70
N GLY A 82 -1.64 5.31 9.18
CA GLY A 82 -2.51 4.60 10.13
C GLY A 82 -3.63 3.75 9.50
N PRO A 83 -4.05 2.64 10.13
CA PRO A 83 -5.05 1.68 9.60
C PRO A 83 -6.49 2.23 9.58
N TRP A 84 -6.65 3.55 9.78
CA TRP A 84 -7.91 4.25 9.85
C TRP A 84 -8.48 4.46 8.45
N CYS A 85 -9.80 4.57 8.38
CA CYS A 85 -10.45 4.91 7.12
C CYS A 85 -10.39 6.42 6.88
N TRP A 86 -9.81 6.83 5.75
CA TRP A 86 -9.69 8.24 5.38
C TRP A 86 -10.65 8.59 4.25
N LEU A 87 -11.35 9.71 4.40
CA LEU A 87 -12.10 10.32 3.31
C LEU A 87 -11.12 10.95 2.32
N LEU A 88 -11.33 10.68 1.04
CA LEU A 88 -10.63 11.36 -0.03
C LEU A 88 -11.45 12.62 -0.34
N SER A 89 -11.00 13.77 0.18
CA SER A 89 -11.62 15.05 -0.17
C SER A 89 -11.44 15.33 -1.66
N GLU A 90 -12.55 15.71 -2.32
CA GLU A 90 -12.60 16.13 -3.73
C GLU A 90 -11.84 17.44 -3.96
#